data_AF-A0AAU2VE04-F1
#
_entry.id   AF-A0AAU2VE04-F1
#
_cell.length_a   1.000
_cell.length_b   1.000
_cell.length_c   1.000
_cell.angle_alpha   90.00
_cell.angle_beta   90.00
_cell.angle_gamma   90.00
#
_symmetry.space_group_name_H-M   'P 1'
#
loop_
_entity.id
_entity.type
_entity.pdbx_description
1 polymer ?
#
loop_
_entity_poly.entity_id
_entity_poly.type
_entity_poly.pdbx_seq_one_letter_code
_entity_poly.pdbx_strand_id
1 'polypeptide(L)'
;MDIYEKDLHFAAPESDATKNTFVIYNPGRYDGVLVLVPDKDGFEDVGWSDEGTHYAGGRLVYYNARLVGPGGDGQYTIAKSGNSCNPSCADGSISKVMLHWNGREYLPVASG
;
A
#
# COMPACT_ATOMS: atom_id res chain seq x y z
N MET A 1 9.19 -23.71 11.19
CA MET A 1 9.10 -22.28 10.86
C MET A 1 8.17 -22.23 9.68
N ASP A 2 6.91 -21.92 9.94
CA ASP A 2 5.82 -22.14 8.99
C ASP A 2 5.87 -21.08 7.89
N ILE A 3 5.91 -21.55 6.65
CA ILE A 3 6.13 -20.77 5.42
C ILE A 3 4.87 -19.98 5.00
N TYR A 4 3.97 -19.77 5.95
CA TYR A 4 2.63 -19.19 5.79
C TYR A 4 2.25 -18.35 7.02
N GLU A 5 3.20 -17.72 7.70
CA GLU A 5 2.84 -16.62 8.59
C GLU A 5 2.11 -15.58 7.73
N LYS A 6 0.81 -15.51 7.96
CA LYS A 6 -0.11 -14.52 7.41
C LYS A 6 0.34 -13.21 8.01
N ASP A 7 1.32 -12.58 7.36
CA ASP A 7 1.98 -11.38 7.85
C ASP A 7 1.00 -10.21 7.77
N LEU A 8 0.10 -10.15 8.76
CA LEU A 8 -0.75 -9.02 9.06
C LEU A 8 -0.18 -8.37 10.33
N HIS A 9 0.55 -7.28 10.15
CA HIS A 9 1.20 -6.58 11.25
C HIS A 9 1.23 -5.07 11.01
N PHE A 10 1.28 -4.30 12.09
CA PHE A 10 1.51 -2.86 12.00
C PHE A 10 2.94 -2.56 11.53
N ALA A 11 3.11 -1.46 10.80
CA ALA A 11 4.43 -0.91 10.55
C ALA A 11 5.12 -0.52 11.87
N ALA A 12 6.44 -0.29 11.79
CA ALA A 12 7.23 0.23 12.89
C ALA A 12 8.01 1.48 12.44
N PRO A 13 7.69 2.69 12.95
CA PRO A 13 6.50 3.02 13.75
C PRO A 13 5.17 2.72 13.04
N GLU A 14 4.11 2.53 13.83
CA GLU A 14 2.77 2.22 13.32
C GLU A 14 2.13 3.39 12.57
N SER A 15 2.52 4.61 12.94
CA SER A 15 2.05 5.85 12.35
C SER A 15 3.19 6.80 12.03
N ASP A 16 2.90 7.78 11.17
CA ASP A 16 3.86 8.79 10.73
C ASP A 16 3.37 10.23 11.03
N ALA A 17 4.05 11.22 10.47
CA ALA A 17 3.69 12.64 10.63
C ALA A 17 2.27 12.98 10.11
N THR A 18 1.70 12.18 9.22
CA THR A 18 0.33 12.34 8.70
C THR A 18 -0.74 11.83 9.67
N LYS A 19 -0.35 11.11 10.73
CA LYS A 19 -1.23 10.41 11.69
C LYS A 19 -1.99 9.21 11.11
N ASN A 20 -1.74 8.85 9.86
CA ASN A 20 -2.20 7.60 9.30
C ASN A 20 -1.51 6.42 10.00
N THR A 21 -2.23 5.30 10.14
CA THR A 21 -1.68 4.04 10.66
C THR A 21 -1.50 3.05 9.52
N PHE A 22 -0.39 2.32 9.51
CA PHE A 22 -0.02 1.44 8.40
C PHE A 22 -0.03 -0.01 8.85
N VAL A 23 -0.71 -0.85 8.08
CA VAL A 23 -0.76 -2.29 8.26
C VAL A 23 -0.17 -2.94 7.02
N ILE A 24 0.83 -3.79 7.22
CA ILE A 24 1.37 -4.66 6.16
C ILE A 24 0.55 -5.94 6.18
N TYR A 25 0.12 -6.38 4.99
CA TYR A 25 -0.65 -7.59 4.81
C TYR A 25 -0.11 -8.40 3.63
N ASN A 26 -0.17 -9.73 3.70
CA ASN A 26 0.09 -10.60 2.55
C ASN A 26 -1.14 -11.50 2.28
N PRO A 27 -1.90 -11.26 1.20
CA PRO A 27 -3.08 -12.06 0.87
C PRO A 27 -2.72 -13.39 0.17
N GLY A 28 -1.43 -13.72 0.01
CA GLY A 28 -0.97 -15.03 -0.47
C GLY A 28 0.01 -15.02 -1.64
N ARG A 29 0.41 -13.84 -2.15
CA ARG A 29 1.35 -13.77 -3.29
C ARG A 29 2.35 -12.61 -3.18
N TYR A 30 1.88 -11.39 -2.98
CA TYR A 30 2.74 -10.22 -2.78
C TYR A 30 2.23 -9.43 -1.59
N ASP A 31 3.15 -8.81 -0.86
CA ASP A 31 2.78 -7.91 0.23
C ASP A 31 2.00 -6.71 -0.30
N GLY A 32 1.16 -6.18 0.58
CA GLY A 32 0.44 -4.94 0.39
C GLY A 32 0.51 -4.06 1.63
N VAL A 33 0.07 -2.82 1.44
CA VAL A 33 -0.04 -1.81 2.49
C VAL A 33 -1.50 -1.39 2.59
N LEU A 34 -2.06 -1.52 3.78
CA LEU A 34 -3.34 -0.96 4.18
C LEU A 34 -3.08 0.31 4.99
N VAL A 35 -3.72 1.41 4.60
CA VAL A 35 -3.62 2.70 5.29
C VAL A 35 -4.91 2.95 6.04
N LEU A 36 -4.82 3.10 7.35
CA LEU A 36 -5.93 3.47 8.21
C LEU A 36 -5.84 4.97 8.49
N VAL A 37 -6.73 5.73 7.87
CA VAL A 37 -6.82 7.19 8.02
C VAL A 37 -7.81 7.47 9.15
N PRO A 38 -7.40 8.10 10.27
CA PRO A 38 -8.32 8.37 11.37
C PRO A 38 -9.46 9.31 10.96
N ASP A 39 -10.67 9.00 11.42
CA ASP A 39 -11.85 9.87 11.33
C ASP A 39 -12.53 9.96 12.71
N LYS A 40 -13.50 10.86 12.88
CA LYS A 40 -14.22 11.12 14.14
C LYS A 40 -14.84 9.85 14.77
N ASP A 41 -15.14 8.83 13.96
CA ASP A 41 -15.78 7.58 14.40
C ASP A 41 -14.80 6.39 14.41
N GLY A 42 -13.52 6.58 14.09
CA GLY A 42 -12.53 5.51 13.99
C GLY A 42 -11.61 5.71 12.79
N PHE A 43 -11.85 4.97 11.71
CA PHE A 43 -11.08 5.07 10.47
C PHE A 43 -11.99 5.23 9.25
N GLU A 44 -11.51 5.94 8.24
CA GLU A 44 -12.19 6.04 6.96
C GLU A 44 -12.37 4.68 6.28
N ASP A 45 -13.41 4.55 5.45
CA ASP A 45 -13.56 3.40 4.57
C ASP A 45 -12.37 3.29 3.60
N VAL A 46 -11.70 2.14 3.66
CA VAL A 46 -10.49 1.83 2.88
C VAL A 46 -10.81 1.56 1.40
N GLY A 47 -12.08 1.35 1.08
CA GLY A 47 -12.57 1.15 -0.29
C GLY A 47 -12.40 -0.29 -0.78
N TRP A 48 -12.47 -1.28 0.11
CA TRP A 48 -12.63 -2.69 -0.26
C TRP A 48 -14.12 -3.00 -0.43
N SER A 49 -14.57 -3.14 -1.68
CA SER A 49 -15.99 -3.32 -1.99
C SER A 49 -16.46 -4.77 -1.87
N ASP A 50 -15.58 -5.75 -2.08
CA ASP A 50 -15.89 -7.17 -1.99
C ASP A 50 -14.65 -8.01 -1.67
N GLU A 51 -14.87 -9.25 -1.24
CA GLU A 51 -13.80 -10.20 -0.88
C GLU A 51 -12.83 -10.51 -2.04
N GLY A 52 -13.22 -10.30 -3.29
CA GLY A 52 -12.40 -10.50 -4.49
C GLY A 52 -11.40 -9.37 -4.77
N THR A 53 -11.56 -8.21 -4.13
CA THR A 53 -10.71 -7.02 -4.36
C THR A 53 -9.35 -7.05 -3.66
N HIS A 54 -9.00 -8.11 -2.93
CA HIS A 54 -7.72 -8.21 -2.20
C HIS A 54 -6.48 -8.12 -3.11
N TYR A 55 -6.59 -8.45 -4.40
CA TYR A 55 -5.52 -8.27 -5.40
C TYR A 55 -5.67 -6.99 -6.25
N ALA A 56 -6.86 -6.37 -6.26
CA ALA A 56 -7.13 -5.14 -6.98
C ALA A 56 -6.75 -3.89 -6.16
N GLY A 57 -6.85 -4.00 -4.83
CA GLY A 57 -6.69 -2.89 -3.90
C GLY A 57 -7.99 -2.10 -3.73
N GLY A 58 -7.84 -0.93 -3.13
CA GLY A 58 -8.90 0.04 -2.83
C GLY A 58 -8.27 1.42 -2.70
N ARG A 59 -9.04 2.43 -2.29
CA ARG A 59 -8.52 3.81 -2.13
C ARG A 59 -7.32 3.86 -1.17
N LEU A 60 -7.41 3.12 -0.06
CA LEU A 60 -6.38 3.06 0.98
C LEU A 60 -5.77 1.66 1.11
N VAL A 61 -5.93 0.83 0.07
CA VAL A 61 -5.38 -0.52 0.02
C VAL A 61 -4.52 -0.68 -1.21
N TYR A 62 -3.22 -0.90 -1.01
CA TYR A 62 -2.23 -0.99 -2.07
C TYR A 62 -1.66 -2.40 -2.13
N TYR A 63 -2.00 -3.16 -3.16
CA TYR A 63 -1.45 -4.50 -3.41
C TYR A 63 -0.16 -4.44 -4.23
N ASN A 64 0.71 -5.45 -4.04
CA ASN A 64 2.06 -5.53 -4.61
C ASN A 64 2.86 -4.25 -4.29
N ALA A 65 2.83 -3.88 -3.02
CA ALA A 65 3.33 -2.62 -2.53
C ALA A 65 4.05 -2.82 -1.19
N ARG A 66 5.02 -1.95 -0.93
CA ARG A 66 5.75 -1.92 0.35
C ARG A 66 5.83 -0.50 0.87
N LEU A 67 5.85 -0.39 2.20
CA LEU A 67 6.05 0.88 2.88
C LEU A 67 7.54 1.27 2.85
N VAL A 68 7.84 2.54 2.64
CA VAL A 68 9.20 3.09 2.59
C VAL A 68 9.28 4.33 3.47
N GLY A 69 10.22 4.36 4.41
CA GLY A 69 10.43 5.47 5.33
C GLY A 69 10.16 5.09 6.80
N PRO A 70 9.70 6.03 7.64
CA PRO A 70 9.37 7.42 7.28
C PRO A 70 10.59 8.20 6.76
N GLY A 71 10.37 9.13 5.83
CA GLY A 71 11.42 9.96 5.24
C GLY A 71 11.91 11.08 6.18
N GLY A 72 12.74 11.98 5.65
CA GLY A 72 13.21 13.16 6.42
C GLY A 72 12.10 14.15 6.80
N ASP A 73 10.95 14.08 6.13
CA ASP A 73 9.71 14.79 6.44
C ASP A 73 8.83 14.07 7.47
N GLY A 74 9.28 12.90 7.95
CA GLY A 74 8.54 12.06 8.88
C GLY A 74 7.32 11.37 8.27
N GLN A 75 7.19 11.32 6.93
CA GLN A 75 6.08 10.63 6.25
C GLN A 75 6.55 9.34 5.59
N TYR A 76 5.72 8.31 5.63
CA TYR A 76 5.92 7.13 4.79
C TYR A 76 5.56 7.44 3.34
N THR A 77 6.21 6.72 2.43
CA THR A 77 5.82 6.61 1.02
C THR A 77 5.49 5.15 0.71
N ILE A 78 4.73 4.91 -0.36
CA ILE A 78 4.38 3.55 -0.79
C ILE A 78 5.06 3.27 -2.12
N ALA A 79 5.96 2.29 -2.13
CA ALA A 79 6.54 1.79 -3.37
C ALA A 79 5.65 0.68 -3.93
N LYS A 80 4.88 1.00 -4.97
CA LYS A 80 3.99 0.06 -5.66
C LYS A 80 4.66 -0.53 -6.89
N SER A 81 4.58 -1.85 -7.04
CA SER A 81 5.09 -2.56 -8.21
C SER A 81 3.94 -2.90 -9.16
N GLY A 82 4.13 -2.60 -10.44
CA GLY A 82 3.27 -3.04 -11.54
C GLY A 82 4.04 -3.99 -12.46
N ASN A 83 3.33 -4.89 -13.13
CA ASN A 83 3.90 -5.64 -14.25
C ASN A 83 3.16 -5.24 -15.53
N SER A 84 3.89 -4.77 -16.54
CA SER A 84 3.32 -4.52 -17.86
C SER A 84 3.12 -5.85 -18.58
N CYS A 85 1.87 -6.29 -18.77
CA CYS A 85 1.56 -7.52 -19.51
C CYS A 85 1.37 -7.29 -21.03
N ASN A 86 2.04 -6.28 -21.59
CA ASN A 86 1.99 -5.98 -23.02
C ASN A 86 3.40 -6.12 -23.63
N PRO A 87 3.66 -7.06 -24.55
CA PRO A 87 2.71 -7.99 -25.18
C PRO A 87 2.39 -9.27 -24.38
N SER A 88 3.19 -9.61 -23.36
CA SER A 88 2.94 -10.75 -22.46
C SER A 88 3.44 -10.42 -21.04
N CYS A 89 2.90 -11.08 -20.01
CA CYS A 89 3.41 -10.91 -18.63
C CYS A 89 4.80 -11.53 -18.41
N ALA A 90 5.22 -12.46 -19.29
CA ALA A 90 6.53 -13.12 -19.22
C ALA A 90 7.64 -12.25 -19.82
N ASP A 91 7.30 -11.46 -20.83
CA ASP A 91 8.17 -10.49 -21.49
C ASP A 91 7.99 -9.06 -20.93
N GLY A 92 7.16 -8.94 -19.89
CA GLY A 92 6.78 -7.69 -19.26
C GLY A 92 7.90 -7.05 -18.44
N SER A 93 7.90 -5.72 -18.35
CA SER A 93 8.77 -4.99 -17.45
C SER A 93 8.07 -4.74 -16.10
N ILE A 94 8.84 -4.88 -15.01
CA ILE A 94 8.39 -4.48 -13.68
C ILE A 94 8.55 -2.95 -13.58
N SER A 95 7.45 -2.24 -13.44
CA SER A 95 7.45 -0.82 -13.09
C SER A 95 7.38 -0.66 -11.57
N LYS A 96 8.10 0.32 -11.03
CA LYS A 96 7.99 0.74 -9.63
C LYS A 96 7.57 2.19 -9.61
N VAL A 97 6.50 2.49 -8.90
CA VAL A 97 5.97 3.84 -8.75
C VAL A 97 5.95 4.19 -7.28
N MET A 98 6.56 5.33 -6.93
CA MET A 98 6.49 5.88 -5.59
C MET A 98 5.21 6.69 -5.44
N LEU A 99 4.41 6.36 -4.43
CA LEU A 99 3.18 7.04 -4.10
C LEU A 99 3.40 7.90 -2.85
N HIS A 100 2.85 9.10 -2.86
CA HIS A 100 2.97 10.09 -1.80
C HIS A 100 1.58 10.50 -1.32
N TRP A 101 1.47 10.77 -0.03
CA TRP A 101 0.22 11.23 0.58
C TRP A 101 -0.14 12.63 0.08
N ASN A 102 -1.38 12.82 -0.39
CA ASN A 102 -1.88 14.12 -0.84
C ASN A 102 -2.90 14.76 0.10
N GLY A 103 -3.08 14.20 1.31
CA GLY A 103 -4.14 14.60 2.24
C GLY A 103 -5.39 13.72 2.19
N ARG A 104 -5.50 12.81 1.21
CA ARG A 104 -6.67 11.92 1.03
C ARG A 104 -6.30 10.48 0.68
N GLU A 105 -5.28 10.29 -0.14
CA GLU A 105 -4.78 8.99 -0.59
C GLU A 105 -3.33 9.10 -1.07
N TYR A 106 -2.68 7.95 -1.30
CA TYR A 106 -1.34 7.89 -1.87
C TYR A 106 -1.40 7.79 -3.40
N LEU A 107 -0.89 8.82 -4.09
CA LEU A 107 -0.83 8.89 -5.55
C LEU A 107 0.60 9.14 -6.05
N PRO A 108 0.91 8.81 -7.32
CA PRO A 108 2.17 9.23 -7.94
C PRO A 108 2.26 10.75 -7.93
N VAL A 109 3.43 11.30 -7.62
CA VAL A 109 3.69 12.72 -7.84
C VAL A 109 3.67 12.94 -9.35
N ALA A 110 2.87 13.89 -9.84
CA ALA A 110 2.94 14.26 -11.25
C ALA A 110 4.36 14.77 -11.54
N SER A 111 5.03 14.16 -12.52
CA SER A 111 6.23 14.74 -13.11
C SER A 111 5.81 16.07 -13.74
N GLY A 112 6.21 17.19 -13.12
CA GLY A 112 6.03 18.52 -13.68
C GLY A 112 6.80 18.74 -14.97
#